data_AF-A0A519W830-F1
#
_entry.id   AF-A0A519W830-F1
#
_cell.length_a   1.000
_cell.length_b   1.000
_cell.length_c   1.000
_cell.angle_alpha   90.00
_cell.angle_beta   90.00
_cell.angle_gamma   90.00
#
_symmetry.space_group_name_H-M   'P 1'
#
loop_
_entity.id
_entity.type
_entity.pdbx_description
1 polymer ?
#
loop_
_entity_poly.entity_id
_entity_poly.type
_entity_poly.pdbx_seq_one_letter_code
_entity_poly.pdbx_strand_id
1 'polypeptide(L)'
;MKNRNIIIVGQQAWDTEIGSNCKNIALEFSKQNRVLYINPALDRISKWRGRNDPKVIKRMEVINGNQSGIEEISSNLITLYPSCLLESINWLPHALFNRINKLNNKRFFHAI
;
A
#
# COMPACT_ATOMS: atom_id res chain seq x y z
N MET A 1 -18.54 -9.80 -11.90
CA MET A 1 -18.02 -8.72 -12.79
C MET A 1 -16.93 -9.29 -13.67
N LYS A 2 -16.88 -8.93 -14.96
CA LYS A 2 -15.87 -9.40 -15.93
C LYS A 2 -15.33 -8.25 -16.77
N ASN A 3 -14.10 -8.40 -17.28
CA ASN A 3 -13.40 -7.46 -18.17
C ASN A 3 -13.36 -6.02 -17.61
N ARG A 4 -13.11 -5.88 -16.31
CA ARG A 4 -12.94 -4.59 -15.63
C ARG A 4 -11.48 -4.36 -15.25
N ASN A 5 -11.12 -3.09 -15.10
CA ASN A 5 -9.93 -2.68 -14.37
C ASN A 5 -10.37 -2.37 -12.94
N ILE A 6 -9.82 -3.08 -11.96
CA ILE A 6 -10.22 -2.99 -10.55
C ILE A 6 -9.01 -2.54 -9.75
N ILE A 7 -9.18 -1.47 -8.96
CA ILE A 7 -8.19 -1.01 -8.00
C ILE A 7 -8.68 -1.39 -6.60
N ILE A 8 -7.86 -2.12 -5.85
CA ILE A 8 -8.14 -2.53 -4.48
C ILE A 8 -7.15 -1.83 -3.56
N VAL A 9 -7.65 -0.97 -2.67
CA VAL A 9 -6.84 -0.35 -1.62
C VAL A 9 -7.11 -1.08 -0.32
N GLY A 10 -6.15 -1.88 0.14
CA GLY A 10 -6.29 -2.72 1.33
C GLY A 10 -5.51 -2.17 2.54
N GLN A 11 -6.04 -2.36 3.74
CA GLN A 11 -5.30 -2.05 4.97
C GLN A 11 -4.15 -3.04 5.22
N GLN A 12 -4.30 -4.29 4.80
CA GLN A 12 -3.26 -5.31 4.94
C GLN A 12 -2.41 -5.36 3.67
N ALA A 13 -1.10 -5.41 3.86
CA ALA A 13 -0.17 -5.48 2.74
C ALA A 13 -0.10 -6.87 2.11
N TRP A 14 0.28 -6.91 0.84
CA TRP A 14 0.44 -8.13 0.05
C TRP A 14 1.51 -9.06 0.63
N ASP A 15 2.56 -8.50 1.21
CA ASP A 15 3.71 -9.19 1.80
C ASP A 15 3.49 -9.69 3.25
N THR A 16 2.29 -9.57 3.80
CA THR A 16 1.92 -10.27 5.05
C THR A 16 1.84 -11.79 4.80
N GLU A 17 2.42 -12.61 5.68
CA GLU A 17 2.46 -14.08 5.52
C GLU A 17 1.09 -14.73 5.71
N ILE A 18 0.23 -14.11 6.53
CA ILE A 18 -1.13 -14.58 6.76
C ILE A 18 -2.01 -14.18 5.56
N GLY A 19 -2.86 -15.10 5.12
CA GLY A 19 -3.89 -14.81 4.13
C GLY A 19 -4.85 -13.73 4.62
N SER A 20 -5.47 -12.99 3.69
CA SER A 20 -6.51 -12.04 4.05
C SER A 20 -7.70 -12.12 3.10
N ASN A 21 -8.86 -11.72 3.61
CA ASN A 21 -10.07 -11.59 2.79
C ASN A 21 -9.80 -10.68 1.58
N CYS A 22 -9.03 -9.59 1.76
CA CYS A 22 -8.71 -8.66 0.69
C CYS A 22 -7.85 -9.31 -0.41
N LYS A 23 -6.83 -10.09 -0.05
CA LYS A 23 -6.01 -10.84 -1.02
C LYS A 23 -6.83 -11.89 -1.77
N ASN A 24 -7.69 -12.63 -1.05
CA ASN A 24 -8.56 -13.64 -1.66
C ASN A 24 -9.53 -13.01 -2.66
N ILE A 25 -10.12 -11.85 -2.33
CA ILE A 25 -10.99 -11.09 -3.23
C ILE A 25 -10.20 -10.61 -4.46
N ALA A 26 -8.98 -10.12 -4.29
CA ALA A 26 -8.12 -9.69 -5.39
C ALA A 26 -7.79 -10.85 -6.35
N LEU A 27 -7.45 -12.02 -5.80
CA LEU A 27 -7.20 -13.25 -6.57
C LEU A 27 -8.46 -13.73 -7.30
N GLU A 28 -9.63 -13.66 -6.65
CA GLU A 28 -10.88 -14.06 -7.30
C GLU A 28 -11.24 -13.11 -8.44
N PHE A 29 -11.10 -11.80 -8.25
CA PHE A 29 -11.34 -10.83 -9.31
C PHE A 29 -10.36 -10.98 -10.48
N SER A 30 -9.08 -11.30 -10.21
CA SER A 30 -8.06 -11.38 -11.26
C SER A 30 -8.26 -12.54 -12.25
N LYS A 31 -9.09 -13.54 -11.91
CA LYS A 31 -9.47 -14.60 -12.84
C LYS A 31 -10.16 -14.09 -14.10
N GLN A 32 -10.84 -12.94 -14.03
CA GLN A 32 -11.66 -12.40 -15.14
C GLN A 32 -11.50 -10.88 -15.34
N ASN A 33 -10.60 -10.24 -14.60
CA ASN A 33 -10.43 -8.78 -14.57
C ASN A 33 -8.95 -8.45 -14.39
N ARG A 34 -8.53 -7.24 -14.77
CA ARG A 34 -7.20 -6.71 -14.44
C ARG A 34 -7.29 -6.05 -13.08
N VAL A 35 -6.44 -6.47 -12.14
CA VAL A 35 -6.50 -6.02 -10.75
C VAL A 35 -5.17 -5.36 -10.36
N LEU A 36 -5.28 -4.16 -9.80
CA LEU A 36 -4.19 -3.47 -9.11
C LEU A 36 -4.48 -3.47 -7.61
N TYR A 37 -3.62 -4.13 -6.83
CA TYR A 37 -3.66 -4.13 -5.38
C TYR A 37 -2.71 -3.08 -4.82
N ILE A 38 -3.22 -2.08 -4.12
CA ILE A 38 -2.42 -1.01 -3.54
C ILE A 38 -2.15 -1.36 -2.07
N ASN A 39 -0.86 -1.51 -1.74
CA ASN A 39 -0.41 -1.72 -0.37
C ASN A 39 -0.60 -0.45 0.48
N PRO A 40 -0.77 -0.58 1.80
CA PRO A 40 -0.67 0.56 2.69
C PRO A 40 0.73 1.20 2.57
N ALA A 41 0.76 2.54 2.52
CA ALA A 41 2.00 3.29 2.54
C ALA A 41 2.71 3.13 3.89
N LEU A 42 4.04 3.22 3.87
CA LEU A 42 4.85 3.19 5.09
C LEU A 42 4.59 4.46 5.91
N ASP A 43 4.45 4.34 7.22
CA ASP A 43 4.43 5.48 8.13
C ASP A 43 5.74 5.63 8.90
N ARG A 44 5.98 6.82 9.45
CA ARG A 44 7.26 7.21 10.08
C ARG A 44 7.65 6.35 11.26
N ILE A 45 6.70 6.01 12.13
CA ILE A 45 6.95 5.17 13.30
C ILE A 45 7.28 3.76 12.85
N SER A 46 6.55 3.21 11.87
CA SER A 46 6.86 1.89 11.31
C SER A 46 8.23 1.84 10.62
N LYS A 47 8.61 2.90 9.87
CA LYS A 47 9.96 3.05 9.31
C LYS A 47 11.04 2.95 10.39
N TRP A 48 10.85 3.67 11.50
CA TRP A 48 11.83 3.70 12.58
C TRP A 48 11.92 2.37 13.33
N ARG A 49 10.77 1.80 13.72
CA ARG A 49 10.70 0.53 14.47
C ARG A 49 11.21 -0.66 13.65
N GLY A 50 10.85 -0.70 12.38
CA GLY A 50 11.17 -1.80 11.46
C GLY A 50 12.40 -1.56 10.60
N ARG A 51 13.35 -0.70 11.01
CA ARG A 51 14.52 -0.33 10.17
C ARG A 51 15.34 -1.51 9.62
N ASN A 52 15.29 -2.67 10.30
CA ASN A 52 15.98 -3.89 9.91
C ASN A 52 15.03 -4.94 9.28
N ASP A 53 13.74 -4.67 9.19
CA ASP A 53 12.76 -5.56 8.58
C ASP A 53 12.89 -5.46 7.04
N PRO A 54 13.10 -6.59 6.33
CA PRO A 54 13.15 -6.62 4.87
C PRO A 54 11.96 -5.93 4.18
N LYS A 55 10.76 -6.00 4.77
CA LYS A 55 9.53 -5.39 4.24
C LYS A 55 9.59 -3.87 4.30
N VAL A 56 10.20 -3.32 5.35
CA VAL A 56 10.41 -1.88 5.51
C VAL A 56 11.55 -1.40 4.61
N ILE A 57 12.63 -2.17 4.52
CA ILE A 57 13.77 -1.88 3.62
C ILE A 57 13.28 -1.78 2.17
N LYS A 58 12.52 -2.78 1.68
CA LYS A 58 11.92 -2.74 0.33
C LYS A 58 11.09 -1.47 0.10
N ARG A 59 10.22 -1.10 1.04
CA ARG A 59 9.41 0.13 0.93
C ARG A 59 10.28 1.39 0.90
N MET A 60 11.37 1.42 1.65
CA MET A 60 12.32 2.53 1.62
C MET A 60 13.05 2.62 0.28
N GLU A 61 13.48 1.51 -0.31
CA GLU A 61 14.07 1.51 -1.66
C GLU A 61 13.09 2.04 -2.72
N VAL A 62 11.81 1.69 -2.62
CA VAL A 62 10.74 2.22 -3.48
C VAL A 62 10.53 3.72 -3.27
N ILE A 63 10.46 4.18 -2.02
CA ILE A 63 10.30 5.61 -1.68
C ILE A 63 11.50 6.44 -2.16
N ASN A 64 12.71 5.88 -2.09
CA ASN A 64 13.93 6.54 -2.55
C ASN A 64 14.10 6.53 -4.08
N GLY A 65 13.27 5.78 -4.81
CA GLY A 65 13.36 5.63 -6.27
C GLY A 65 14.41 4.63 -6.74
N ASN A 66 14.96 3.82 -5.83
CA ASN A 66 15.99 2.82 -6.13
C ASN A 66 15.40 1.51 -6.67
N GLN A 67 14.11 1.26 -6.40
CA GLN A 67 13.40 0.06 -6.84
C GLN A 67 11.99 0.42 -7.35
N SER A 68 11.51 -0.32 -8.36
CA SER A 68 10.11 -0.22 -8.79
C SER A 68 9.16 -0.61 -7.64
N GLY A 69 8.14 0.21 -7.41
CA GLY A 69 7.05 -0.11 -6.48
C GLY A 69 6.05 -1.13 -7.04
N ILE A 70 6.19 -1.54 -8.30
CA ILE A 70 5.26 -2.45 -8.97
C ILE A 70 5.82 -3.87 -8.95
N GLU A 71 5.01 -4.83 -8.52
CA GLU A 71 5.36 -6.26 -8.48
C GLU A 71 4.22 -7.09 -9.08
N GLU A 72 4.54 -7.94 -10.05
CA GLU A 72 3.59 -8.84 -10.67
C GLU A 72 3.34 -10.06 -9.78
N ILE A 73 2.08 -10.34 -9.46
CA ILE A 73 1.67 -11.50 -8.68
C ILE A 73 1.21 -12.62 -9.61
N SER A 74 0.45 -12.26 -10.64
CA SER A 74 0.04 -13.13 -11.74
C SER A 74 -0.32 -12.28 -12.96
N SER A 75 -0.62 -12.92 -14.09
CA SER A 75 -0.90 -12.26 -15.38
C SER A 75 -1.94 -11.14 -15.33
N ASN A 76 -2.88 -11.19 -14.37
CA ASN A 76 -3.98 -10.23 -14.22
C ASN A 76 -3.98 -9.54 -12.85
N LEU A 77 -2.97 -9.75 -12.01
CA LEU A 77 -2.88 -9.18 -10.67
C LEU A 77 -1.49 -8.60 -10.42
N ILE A 78 -1.47 -7.30 -10.18
CA ILE A 78 -0.25 -6.56 -9.88
C ILE A 78 -0.43 -5.89 -8.52
N THR A 79 0.62 -5.84 -7.73
CA THR A 79 0.66 -5.11 -6.46
C THR A 79 1.54 -3.87 -6.57
N LEU A 80 1.12 -2.78 -5.93
CA LEU A 80 1.83 -1.51 -5.87
C LEU A 80 2.22 -1.19 -4.43
N TYR A 81 3.49 -0.94 -4.20
CA TYR A 81 4.02 -0.31 -2.99
C TYR A 81 4.11 1.20 -3.24
N PRO A 82 3.30 2.02 -2.54
CA PRO A 82 3.32 3.46 -2.74
C PRO A 82 4.69 4.06 -2.42
N SER A 83 5.18 4.96 -3.28
CA SER A 83 6.46 5.67 -3.14
C SER A 83 6.40 6.86 -2.17
N CYS A 84 5.54 6.81 -1.15
CA CYS A 84 5.41 7.88 -0.16
C CYS A 84 5.56 7.40 1.29
N LEU A 85 5.90 8.36 2.16
CA LEU A 85 5.96 8.17 3.61
C LEU A 85 4.88 9.02 4.30
N LEU A 86 4.10 8.40 5.17
CA LEU A 86 3.03 9.06 5.92
C LEU A 86 3.45 9.49 7.33
N GLU A 87 2.75 10.51 7.85
CA GLU A 87 2.82 10.95 9.24
C GLU A 87 2.04 10.00 10.15
N SER A 88 2.66 9.50 11.22
CA SER A 88 2.00 8.66 12.22
C SER A 88 1.20 9.55 13.19
N ILE A 89 -0.09 9.68 12.94
CA ILE A 89 -0.94 10.74 13.52
C ILE A 89 -2.01 10.27 14.50
N ASN A 90 -2.10 8.98 14.79
CA ASN A 90 -3.19 8.38 15.57
C ASN A 90 -3.34 8.95 17.01
N TRP A 91 -2.29 9.58 17.55
CA TRP A 91 -2.25 10.15 18.90
C TRP A 91 -2.67 11.63 18.96
N LEU A 92 -2.95 12.26 17.81
CA LEU A 92 -3.26 13.69 17.73
C LEU A 92 -4.71 14.00 18.11
N PRO A 93 -4.98 15.20 18.67
CA PRO A 93 -6.34 15.66 18.90
C PRO A 93 -7.10 15.85 17.58
N HIS A 94 -8.42 15.67 17.60
CA HIS A 94 -9.28 15.58 16.42
C HIS A 94 -9.07 16.67 15.35
N ALA A 95 -8.97 17.94 15.75
CA ALA A 95 -8.77 19.05 14.80
C ALA A 95 -7.44 18.93 14.04
N LEU A 96 -6.36 18.57 14.75
CA LEU A 96 -5.04 18.41 14.15
C LEU A 96 -4.94 17.10 13.35
N PHE A 97 -5.55 16.03 13.85
CA PHE A 97 -5.68 14.76 13.14
C PHE A 97 -6.30 14.98 11.75
N ASN A 98 -7.46 15.65 11.66
CA ASN A 98 -8.13 15.86 10.38
C ASN A 98 -7.28 16.65 9.37
N ARG A 99 -6.58 17.69 9.84
CA ARG A 99 -5.71 18.50 8.99
C ARG A 99 -4.54 17.70 8.44
N ILE A 100 -3.84 16.94 9.30
CA ILE A 100 -2.67 16.15 8.88
C ILE A 100 -3.10 14.91 8.09
N ASN A 101 -4.23 14.28 8.44
CA ASN A 101 -4.79 13.16 7.68
C ASN A 101 -5.12 13.58 6.23
N LYS A 102 -5.66 14.79 6.02
CA LYS A 102 -5.86 15.34 4.67
C LYS A 102 -4.54 15.48 3.91
N LEU A 103 -3.45 15.87 4.58
CA LEU A 103 -2.12 15.94 3.97
C LEU A 103 -1.57 14.54 3.64
N ASN A 104 -1.70 13.57 4.55
CA ASN A 104 -1.33 12.17 4.31
C ASN A 104 -2.09 11.61 3.10
N ASN A 105 -3.39 11.83 3.00
CA ASN A 105 -4.21 11.37 1.88
C ASN A 105 -3.79 12.02 0.55
N LYS A 106 -3.44 13.31 0.55
CA LYS A 106 -2.87 13.97 -0.63
C LYS A 106 -1.53 13.36 -1.05
N ARG A 107 -0.65 13.08 -0.09
CA ARG A 107 0.65 12.42 -0.36
C ARG A 107 0.43 11.01 -0.94
N PHE A 108 -0.48 10.25 -0.35
CA PHE A 108 -0.84 8.91 -0.79
C PHE A 108 -1.41 8.92 -2.21
N PHE A 109 -2.33 9.84 -2.52
CA PHE A 109 -2.92 9.97 -3.85
C PHE A 109 -1.90 10.24 -4.96
N HIS A 110 -0.85 11.03 -4.70
CA HIS A 110 0.20 11.27 -5.71
C HIS A 110 1.16 10.07 -5.90
N ALA A 111 1.11 9.08 -5.02
CA ALA A 111 2.01 7.93 -5.03
C ALA A 111 1.36 6.66 -5.61
N ILE A 112 0.13 6.77 -6.11
CA ILE A 112 -0.66 5.68 -6.70
C ILE A 112 -1.18 6.08 -8.08
#